data_AF-A0A6C0EK84-F1
#
_entry.id   AF-A0A6C0EK84-F1
#
_cell.length_a   1.000
_cell.length_b   1.000
_cell.length_c   1.000
_cell.angle_alpha   90.00
_cell.angle_beta   90.00
_cell.angle_gamma   90.00
#
_symmetry.space_group_name_H-M   'P 1'
#
loop_
_entity.id
_entity.type
_entity.pdbx_description
1 polymer ?
#
loop_
_entity_poly.entity_id
_entity_poly.type
_entity_poly.pdbx_seq_one_letter_code
_entity_poly.pdbx_strand_id
1 'polypeptide(L)'
;MEKICPIDFFCFDKNTFILFILFVIVVVVYSINNNTYKFELEKRDYNNKIDTIKTKLETTHSTVNELKTITNHINNENYYKTNETERLYNPLMGPERSSPYSLNRLGVPINIKTRGDVPNYQQVGVLYQEGGDDNNKKVFPLYGKPTYRGSNRWLYYTGNDNFASVKLPIDNKGRSCQDEQGCNELTDGDDIDVVGYTSKFKVNVYNLDKPRYIPYI
;
A
#
# COMPACT_ATOMS: atom_id res chain seq x y z
N MET A 1 -101.21 -12.79 20.80
CA MET A 1 -101.56 -12.17 19.51
C MET A 1 -100.42 -12.46 18.55
N GLU A 2 -100.62 -13.42 17.66
CA GLU A 2 -99.66 -13.75 16.61
C GLU A 2 -99.51 -12.55 15.69
N LYS A 3 -98.27 -12.09 15.49
CA LYS A 3 -97.98 -11.00 14.56
C LYS A 3 -98.03 -11.57 13.14
N ILE A 4 -99.19 -11.43 12.49
CA ILE A 4 -99.36 -11.79 11.09
C ILE A 4 -98.58 -10.78 10.25
N CYS A 5 -97.54 -11.25 9.56
CA CYS A 5 -96.77 -10.44 8.61
C CYS A 5 -97.53 -10.39 7.28
N PRO A 6 -97.85 -9.19 6.75
CA PRO A 6 -98.51 -9.07 5.45
C PRO A 6 -97.58 -9.52 4.31
N ILE A 7 -98.17 -10.12 3.29
CA ILE A 7 -97.46 -10.52 2.07
C ILE A 7 -96.89 -9.26 1.39
N ASP A 8 -95.65 -9.37 0.92
CA ASP A 8 -94.76 -8.31 0.39
C ASP A 8 -93.98 -7.44 1.40
N PHE A 9 -94.01 -7.76 2.71
CA PHE A 9 -93.14 -7.09 3.70
C PHE A 9 -92.24 -8.08 4.46
N PHE A 10 -90.96 -7.72 4.62
CA PHE A 10 -90.02 -8.49 5.45
C PHE A 10 -90.18 -8.12 6.93
N CYS A 11 -90.88 -8.93 7.73
CA CYS A 11 -90.96 -8.75 9.18
C CYS A 11 -89.87 -9.54 9.89
N PHE A 12 -88.90 -8.85 10.49
CA PHE A 12 -87.91 -9.47 11.38
C PHE A 12 -88.35 -9.30 12.83
N ASP A 13 -88.32 -10.39 13.61
CA ASP A 13 -88.39 -10.28 15.07
C ASP A 13 -87.13 -9.58 15.58
N LYS A 14 -87.27 -8.72 16.59
CA LYS A 14 -86.17 -7.91 17.15
C LYS A 14 -84.91 -8.72 17.44
N ASN A 15 -85.06 -9.96 17.91
CA ASN A 15 -83.95 -10.85 18.21
C ASN A 15 -83.23 -11.38 16.94
N THR A 16 -83.97 -11.65 15.85
CA THR A 16 -83.38 -12.12 14.58
C THR A 16 -82.56 -11.03 13.88
N PHE A 17 -83.01 -9.77 13.95
CA PHE A 17 -82.28 -8.63 13.39
C PHE A 17 -80.96 -8.35 14.15
N ILE A 18 -80.95 -8.48 15.48
CA ILE A 18 -79.75 -8.31 16.31
C ILE A 18 -78.69 -9.39 15.99
N LEU A 19 -79.10 -10.65 15.79
CA LEU A 19 -78.18 -11.73 15.43
C LEU A 19 -77.54 -11.52 14.05
N PHE A 20 -78.29 -11.02 13.08
CA PHE A 20 -77.76 -10.71 11.75
C PHE A 20 -76.69 -9.61 11.81
N ILE A 21 -76.91 -8.55 12.58
CA ILE A 21 -75.91 -7.48 12.77
C ILE A 21 -74.63 -8.02 13.43
N LEU A 22 -74.75 -8.87 14.46
CA LEU A 22 -73.58 -9.49 15.10
C LEU A 22 -72.81 -10.38 14.13
N PHE A 23 -73.49 -11.14 13.28
CA PHE A 23 -72.85 -11.96 12.26
C PHE A 23 -72.08 -11.09 11.25
N VAL A 24 -72.68 -9.99 10.77
CA VAL A 24 -72.01 -9.06 9.86
C VAL A 24 -70.76 -8.45 10.52
N ILE A 25 -70.84 -8.05 11.79
CA ILE A 25 -69.68 -7.52 12.53
C ILE A 25 -68.55 -8.55 12.60
N VAL A 26 -68.87 -9.81 12.92
CA VAL A 26 -67.88 -10.90 12.98
C VAL A 26 -67.21 -11.12 11.63
N VAL A 27 -67.99 -11.13 10.54
CA VAL A 27 -67.45 -11.29 9.17
C VAL A 27 -66.52 -10.13 8.80
N VAL A 28 -66.91 -8.89 9.12
CA VAL A 28 -66.09 -7.71 8.85
C VAL A 28 -64.78 -7.75 9.65
N VAL A 29 -64.84 -8.08 10.95
CA VAL A 29 -63.65 -8.20 11.80
C VAL A 29 -62.72 -9.30 11.29
N TYR A 30 -63.26 -10.46 10.89
CA TYR A 30 -62.48 -11.54 10.31
C TYR A 30 -61.78 -11.11 9.01
N SER A 31 -62.48 -10.38 8.13
CA SER A 31 -61.93 -9.91 6.85
C SER A 31 -60.81 -8.87 7.05
N ILE A 32 -60.98 -7.95 8.00
CA ILE A 32 -59.94 -6.98 8.38
C ILE A 32 -58.69 -7.73 8.89
N ASN A 33 -58.88 -8.68 9.80
CA ASN A 33 -57.76 -9.41 10.41
C ASN A 33 -56.99 -10.27 9.39
N ASN A 34 -57.69 -10.92 8.45
CA ASN A 34 -57.02 -11.71 7.41
C ASN A 34 -56.17 -10.84 6.47
N ASN A 35 -56.67 -9.65 6.12
CA ASN A 35 -55.95 -8.71 5.26
C ASN A 35 -54.73 -8.10 5.96
N THR A 36 -54.81 -7.81 7.27
CA THR A 36 -53.67 -7.29 8.03
C THR A 36 -52.55 -8.32 8.16
N TYR A 37 -52.89 -9.60 8.40
CA TYR A 37 -51.87 -10.67 8.43
C TYR A 37 -51.15 -10.85 7.09
N LYS A 38 -51.89 -10.82 5.99
CA LYS A 38 -51.30 -10.94 4.64
C LYS A 38 -50.32 -9.79 4.36
N PHE A 39 -50.70 -8.56 4.71
CA PHE A 39 -49.85 -7.39 4.53
C PHE A 39 -48.56 -7.46 5.36
N GLU A 40 -48.64 -7.87 6.64
CA GLU A 40 -47.46 -8.02 7.50
C GLU A 40 -46.49 -9.10 6.98
N LEU A 41 -47.02 -10.19 6.42
CA LEU A 41 -46.20 -11.25 5.83
C LEU A 41 -45.40 -10.75 4.62
N GLU A 42 -46.06 -10.00 3.72
CA GLU A 42 -45.43 -9.45 2.52
C GLU A 42 -44.36 -8.40 2.89
N LYS A 43 -44.67 -7.52 3.86
CA LYS A 43 -43.73 -6.53 4.41
C LYS A 43 -42.47 -7.19 4.99
N ARG A 44 -42.61 -8.33 5.68
CA ARG A 44 -41.48 -9.10 6.20
C ARG A 44 -40.57 -9.61 5.07
N ASP A 45 -41.15 -10.13 3.99
CA ASP A 45 -40.38 -10.63 2.84
C ASP A 45 -39.57 -9.51 2.15
N TYR A 46 -40.19 -8.34 1.95
CA TYR A 46 -39.47 -7.17 1.42
C TYR A 46 -38.33 -6.71 2.33
N ASN A 47 -38.55 -6.67 3.65
CA ASN A 47 -37.50 -6.28 4.59
C ASN A 47 -36.33 -7.27 4.58
N ASN A 48 -36.61 -8.57 4.55
CA ASN A 48 -35.58 -9.61 4.42
C ASN A 48 -34.76 -9.43 3.13
N LYS A 49 -35.42 -9.15 2.00
CA LYS A 49 -34.74 -8.84 0.73
C LYS A 49 -33.85 -7.60 0.84
N ILE A 50 -34.34 -6.52 1.46
CA ILE A 50 -33.56 -5.29 1.67
C ILE A 50 -32.31 -5.58 2.53
N ASP A 51 -32.44 -6.36 3.59
CA ASP A 51 -31.31 -6.69 4.46
C ASP A 51 -30.29 -7.60 3.76
N THR A 52 -30.74 -8.54 2.91
CA THR A 52 -29.82 -9.31 2.06
C THR A 52 -29.06 -8.45 1.04
N ILE A 53 -29.67 -7.36 0.57
CA ILE A 53 -29.01 -6.42 -0.35
C ILE A 53 -27.99 -5.57 0.42
N LYS A 54 -28.34 -5.05 1.59
CA LYS A 54 -27.43 -4.26 2.44
C LYS A 54 -26.18 -5.05 2.82
N THR A 55 -26.35 -6.29 3.27
CA THR A 55 -25.22 -7.17 3.62
C THR A 55 -24.31 -7.47 2.42
N LYS A 56 -24.87 -7.69 1.23
CA LYS A 56 -24.09 -7.82 -0.01
C LYS A 56 -23.36 -6.52 -0.39
N LEU A 57 -23.98 -5.37 -0.16
CA LEU A 57 -23.36 -4.07 -0.41
C LEU A 57 -22.17 -3.85 0.54
N GLU A 58 -22.34 -4.11 1.84
CA GLU A 58 -21.29 -3.97 2.86
C GLU A 58 -20.08 -4.87 2.59
N THR A 59 -20.32 -6.14 2.24
CA THR A 59 -19.26 -7.09 1.86
C THR A 59 -18.55 -6.70 0.55
N THR A 60 -19.26 -6.05 -0.39
CA THR A 60 -18.63 -5.50 -1.60
C THR A 60 -17.77 -4.28 -1.27
N HIS A 61 -18.23 -3.39 -0.38
CA HIS A 61 -17.43 -2.24 0.05
C HIS A 61 -16.16 -2.64 0.79
N SER A 62 -16.20 -3.68 1.64
CA SER A 62 -15.01 -4.16 2.34
C SER A 62 -13.96 -4.73 1.38
N THR A 63 -14.38 -5.56 0.41
CA THR A 63 -13.48 -6.13 -0.60
C THR A 63 -12.86 -5.06 -1.50
N VAL A 64 -13.64 -4.05 -1.90
CA VAL A 64 -13.13 -2.91 -2.69
C VAL A 64 -12.10 -2.09 -1.90
N ASN A 65 -12.32 -1.86 -0.60
CA ASN A 65 -11.38 -1.14 0.24
C ASN A 65 -10.05 -1.91 0.40
N GLU A 66 -10.11 -3.23 0.55
CA GLU A 66 -8.93 -4.10 0.60
C GLU A 66 -8.16 -4.12 -0.73
N LEU A 67 -8.86 -4.18 -1.86
CA LEU A 67 -8.22 -4.09 -3.18
C LEU A 67 -7.52 -2.74 -3.37
N LYS A 68 -8.13 -1.64 -2.91
CA LYS A 68 -7.54 -0.30 -2.99
C LYS A 68 -6.24 -0.19 -2.18
N THR A 69 -6.16 -0.79 -0.99
CA THR A 69 -4.92 -0.80 -0.19
C THR A 69 -3.82 -1.60 -0.87
N ILE A 70 -4.16 -2.76 -1.45
CA ILE A 70 -3.23 -3.59 -2.22
C ILE A 70 -2.71 -2.84 -3.46
N THR A 71 -3.60 -2.22 -4.24
CA THR A 71 -3.21 -1.45 -5.43
C THR A 71 -2.29 -0.29 -5.09
N ASN A 72 -2.56 0.46 -4.01
CA ASN A 72 -1.68 1.53 -3.57
C ASN A 72 -0.29 1.01 -3.18
N HIS A 73 -0.21 -0.15 -2.51
CA HIS A 73 1.07 -0.78 -2.19
C HIS A 73 1.87 -1.17 -3.43
N ILE A 74 1.22 -1.84 -4.40
CA ILE A 74 1.87 -2.26 -5.66
C ILE A 74 2.37 -1.05 -6.46
N ASN A 75 1.59 0.01 -6.53
CA ASN A 75 1.98 1.23 -7.25
C ASN A 75 3.19 1.91 -6.61
N ASN A 76 3.24 1.96 -5.27
CA ASN A 76 4.39 2.49 -4.56
C ASN A 76 5.65 1.65 -4.81
N GLU A 77 5.57 0.32 -4.71
CA GLU A 77 6.72 -0.56 -4.99
C GLU A 77 7.25 -0.41 -6.43
N ASN A 78 6.35 -0.35 -7.41
CA ASN A 78 6.72 -0.15 -8.81
C ASN A 78 7.36 1.23 -9.06
N TYR A 79 6.86 2.28 -8.39
CA TYR A 79 7.44 3.61 -8.46
C TYR A 79 8.88 3.64 -7.90
N TYR A 80 9.14 2.99 -6.77
CA TYR A 80 10.50 2.92 -6.22
C TYR A 80 11.44 2.13 -7.14
N LYS A 81 11.00 0.99 -7.66
CA LYS A 81 11.82 0.13 -8.53
C LYS A 81 12.19 0.80 -9.85
N THR A 82 11.24 1.50 -10.48
CA THR A 82 11.49 2.25 -11.72
C THR A 82 12.43 3.43 -11.48
N ASN A 83 12.24 4.19 -10.41
CA ASN A 83 13.10 5.32 -10.10
C ASN A 83 14.55 4.89 -9.79
N GLU A 84 14.75 3.74 -9.12
CA GLU A 84 16.09 3.17 -8.91
C GLU A 84 16.80 2.79 -10.22
N THR A 85 16.10 2.16 -11.17
CA THR A 85 16.68 1.82 -12.47
C THR A 85 16.96 3.05 -13.31
N GLU A 86 16.06 4.03 -13.32
CA GLU A 86 16.22 5.27 -14.07
C GLU A 86 17.47 6.04 -13.63
N ARG A 87 17.79 6.07 -12.32
CA ARG A 87 19.02 6.70 -11.82
C ARG A 87 20.31 6.10 -12.38
N LEU A 88 20.29 4.84 -12.80
CA LEU A 88 21.48 4.16 -13.32
C LEU A 88 21.68 4.41 -14.82
N TYR A 89 20.61 4.66 -15.56
CA TYR A 89 20.62 4.73 -17.02
C TYR A 89 20.29 6.12 -17.58
N ASN A 90 19.58 6.97 -16.83
CA ASN A 90 19.06 8.25 -17.29
C ASN A 90 20.00 9.41 -16.93
N PRO A 91 20.75 9.98 -17.88
CA PRO A 91 21.71 11.05 -17.62
C PRO A 91 21.07 12.42 -17.35
N LEU A 92 19.75 12.57 -17.55
CA LEU A 92 19.02 13.81 -17.24
C LEU A 92 18.53 13.85 -15.79
N MET A 93 18.65 12.74 -15.06
CA MET A 93 18.26 12.65 -13.66
C MET A 93 19.48 12.82 -12.76
N GLY A 94 19.35 13.66 -11.71
CA GLY A 94 20.41 13.87 -10.74
C GLY A 94 20.60 12.64 -9.81
N PRO A 95 21.74 12.54 -9.11
CA PRO A 95 21.96 11.54 -8.09
C PRO A 95 21.13 11.86 -6.84
N GLU A 96 19.87 11.45 -6.85
CA GLU A 96 18.96 11.57 -5.71
C GLU A 96 19.18 10.44 -4.70
N ARG A 97 18.98 10.71 -3.41
CA ARG A 97 18.98 9.67 -2.38
C ARG A 97 17.85 8.66 -2.59
N SER A 98 18.11 7.37 -2.38
CA SER A 98 17.07 6.34 -2.34
C SER A 98 16.30 6.44 -1.02
N SER A 99 15.01 6.74 -1.11
CA SER A 99 14.12 6.98 0.03
C SER A 99 13.05 5.88 0.11
N PRO A 100 13.25 4.81 0.90
CA PRO A 100 12.30 3.70 1.00
C PRO A 100 11.14 3.99 1.98
N TYR A 101 10.75 5.25 2.16
CA TYR A 101 9.69 5.62 3.11
C TYR A 101 8.30 5.28 2.57
N SER A 102 7.92 4.00 2.57
CA SER A 102 6.51 3.58 2.53
C SER A 102 6.41 2.05 2.58
N LEU A 103 6.47 1.42 3.76
CA LEU A 103 5.75 0.15 3.96
C LEU A 103 5.20 0.12 5.39
N ASN A 104 3.89 0.36 5.49
CA ASN A 104 3.15 0.44 6.75
C ASN A 104 2.83 -0.98 7.25
N ARG A 105 2.91 -1.14 8.58
CA ARG A 105 2.87 -2.41 9.33
C ARG A 105 1.49 -3.07 9.37
N LEU A 106 1.41 -4.35 8.99
CA LEU A 106 0.50 -5.35 9.59
C LEU A 106 1.21 -6.73 9.58
N GLY A 107 1.42 -7.33 10.76
CA GLY A 107 1.86 -8.73 10.92
C GLY A 107 3.27 -9.05 10.43
N VAL A 108 4.31 -8.63 11.15
CA VAL A 108 5.73 -8.81 10.82
C VAL A 108 6.19 -10.23 11.24
N PRO A 109 6.44 -11.19 10.31
CA PRO A 109 7.06 -12.47 10.65
C PRO A 109 8.51 -12.28 11.13
N ILE A 110 9.03 -13.23 11.91
CA ILE A 110 10.26 -13.14 12.75
C ILE A 110 11.58 -12.91 11.98
N ASN A 111 11.59 -12.74 10.65
CA ASN A 111 12.81 -12.52 9.86
C ASN A 111 12.75 -11.36 8.86
N ILE A 112 11.94 -10.32 9.12
CA ILE A 112 11.97 -9.09 8.31
C ILE A 112 12.71 -7.96 9.03
N LYS A 113 13.39 -7.13 8.24
CA LYS A 113 14.18 -6.00 8.72
C LYS A 113 13.29 -5.00 9.44
N THR A 114 13.29 -5.02 10.78
CA THR A 114 12.46 -4.16 11.63
C THR A 114 12.79 -2.67 11.50
N ARG A 115 13.97 -2.34 10.96
CA ARG A 115 14.44 -0.96 10.70
C ARG A 115 14.02 -0.42 9.32
N GLY A 116 13.22 -1.17 8.56
CA GLY A 116 12.86 -0.86 7.18
C GLY A 116 13.92 -1.32 6.18
N ASP A 117 13.62 -1.13 4.89
CA ASP A 117 14.52 -1.54 3.82
C ASP A 117 15.78 -0.70 3.76
N VAL A 118 16.88 -1.37 3.43
CA VAL A 118 18.18 -0.72 3.23
C VAL A 118 18.20 -0.25 1.78
N PRO A 119 18.50 1.05 1.54
CA PRO A 119 18.59 1.55 0.17
C PRO A 119 19.59 0.75 -0.67
N ASN A 120 19.30 0.61 -1.96
CA ASN A 120 20.19 -0.05 -2.90
C ASN A 120 21.45 0.78 -3.18
N TYR A 121 22.45 0.14 -3.79
CA TYR A 121 23.66 0.81 -4.23
C TYR A 121 23.33 1.92 -5.21
N GLN A 122 23.88 3.10 -4.97
CA GLN A 122 23.76 4.26 -5.85
C GLN A 122 25.15 4.80 -6.14
N GLN A 123 25.32 5.50 -7.26
CA GLN A 123 26.56 6.21 -7.51
C GLN A 123 26.63 7.42 -6.57
N VAL A 124 27.59 7.40 -5.65
CA VAL A 124 27.78 8.45 -4.64
C VAL A 124 28.97 9.35 -4.97
N GLY A 125 29.73 9.03 -6.01
CA GLY A 125 30.88 9.83 -6.41
C GLY A 125 31.71 9.22 -7.53
N VAL A 126 32.95 9.66 -7.59
CA VAL A 126 33.97 9.28 -8.56
C VAL A 126 35.31 9.06 -7.86
N LEU A 127 36.08 8.11 -8.36
CA LEU A 127 37.43 7.81 -7.93
C LEU A 127 38.41 8.27 -9.01
N TYR A 128 39.44 9.01 -8.61
CA TYR A 128 40.51 9.47 -9.49
C TYR A 128 41.82 8.80 -9.09
N GLN A 129 42.49 8.17 -10.04
CA GLN A 129 43.81 7.58 -9.78
C GLN A 129 44.81 8.67 -9.37
N GLU A 130 45.45 8.50 -8.22
CA GLU A 130 46.51 9.37 -7.74
C GLU A 130 47.86 8.90 -8.30
N GLY A 131 48.62 9.84 -8.88
CA GLY A 131 49.95 9.57 -9.41
C GLY A 131 49.96 8.79 -10.74
N GLY A 132 49.88 9.53 -11.85
CA GLY A 132 50.03 9.04 -13.22
C GLY A 132 50.03 10.20 -14.20
N ASP A 133 50.56 10.00 -15.42
CA ASP A 133 50.46 10.99 -16.50
C ASP A 133 49.00 11.37 -16.73
N ASP A 134 48.73 12.67 -16.93
CA ASP A 134 47.37 13.20 -17.10
C ASP A 134 46.57 12.49 -18.22
N ASN A 135 47.27 11.97 -19.22
CA ASN A 135 46.67 11.24 -20.35
C ASN A 135 46.22 9.81 -20.03
N ASN A 136 46.69 9.22 -18.92
CA ASN A 136 46.45 7.83 -18.53
C ASN A 136 45.76 7.69 -17.16
N LYS A 137 45.25 8.78 -16.60
CA LYS A 137 44.52 8.74 -15.32
C LYS A 137 43.22 7.97 -15.46
N LYS A 138 43.09 6.91 -14.68
CA LYS A 138 41.84 6.13 -14.61
C LYS A 138 40.84 6.84 -13.71
N VAL A 139 39.60 6.85 -14.17
CA VAL A 139 38.47 7.44 -13.47
C VAL A 139 37.41 6.35 -13.33
N PHE A 140 36.97 6.08 -12.10
CA PHE A 140 35.97 5.05 -11.86
C PHE A 140 34.76 5.57 -11.09
N PRO A 141 33.55 5.07 -11.35
CA PRO A 141 32.37 5.43 -10.57
C PRO A 141 32.43 4.80 -9.17
N LEU A 142 32.21 5.61 -8.13
CA LEU A 142 32.08 5.13 -6.76
C LEU A 142 30.60 4.81 -6.46
N TYR A 143 30.32 3.55 -6.16
CA TYR A 143 28.99 3.12 -5.73
C TYR A 143 28.98 2.86 -4.22
N GLY A 144 27.94 3.36 -3.55
CA GLY A 144 27.79 3.26 -2.10
C GLY A 144 26.37 2.92 -1.67
N LYS A 145 26.25 2.22 -0.54
CA LYS A 145 25.00 2.12 0.24
C LYS A 145 25.29 2.01 1.73
N PRO A 146 24.40 2.46 2.63
CA PRO A 146 24.56 2.20 4.06
C PRO A 146 24.40 0.70 4.38
N THR A 147 25.08 0.21 5.42
CA THR A 147 24.98 -1.21 5.83
C THR A 147 23.58 -1.56 6.35
N TYR A 148 22.95 -0.62 7.04
CA TYR A 148 21.54 -0.65 7.45
C TYR A 148 20.99 0.77 7.53
N ARG A 149 19.67 0.92 7.66
CA ARG A 149 19.03 2.23 7.72
C ARG A 149 19.49 3.06 8.93
N GLY A 150 20.00 4.26 8.67
CA GLY A 150 20.58 5.14 9.69
C GLY A 150 21.94 4.66 10.21
N SER A 151 22.60 3.74 9.51
CA SER A 151 23.97 3.37 9.80
C SER A 151 24.93 4.50 9.47
N ASN A 152 25.95 4.68 10.31
CA ASN A 152 27.12 5.49 10.02
C ASN A 152 28.18 4.74 9.19
N ARG A 153 27.88 3.49 8.83
CA ARG A 153 28.76 2.63 8.02
C ARG A 153 28.14 2.31 6.68
N TRP A 154 29.00 2.19 5.70
CA TRP A 154 28.65 2.07 4.30
C TRP A 154 29.43 0.95 3.63
N LEU A 155 28.78 0.34 2.64
CA LEU A 155 29.40 -0.60 1.71
C LEU A 155 29.73 0.13 0.42
N TYR A 156 30.95 -0.06 -0.08
CA TYR A 156 31.45 0.60 -1.29
C TYR A 156 32.04 -0.39 -2.28
N TYR A 157 31.76 -0.18 -3.56
CA TYR A 157 32.46 -0.85 -4.65
C TYR A 157 32.65 0.12 -5.81
N THR A 158 33.54 -0.24 -6.72
CA THR A 158 33.75 0.50 -7.98
C THR A 158 33.56 -0.42 -9.19
N GLY A 159 33.22 0.16 -10.33
CA GLY A 159 33.30 -0.53 -11.62
C GLY A 159 34.67 -0.34 -12.27
N ASN A 160 35.09 -1.26 -13.14
CA ASN A 160 36.20 -0.99 -14.07
C ASN A 160 35.68 -0.27 -15.33
N ASP A 161 36.62 0.23 -16.14
CA ASP A 161 36.39 0.98 -17.39
C ASP A 161 36.11 0.08 -18.62
N ASN A 162 35.97 -1.23 -18.43
CA ASN A 162 35.75 -2.16 -19.55
C ASN A 162 34.25 -2.29 -19.88
N PHE A 163 33.94 -2.61 -21.14
CA PHE A 163 32.56 -2.78 -21.66
C PHE A 163 31.70 -3.77 -20.86
N ALA A 164 32.33 -4.73 -20.17
CA ALA A 164 31.71 -5.51 -19.11
C ALA A 164 32.27 -5.04 -17.77
N SER A 165 31.55 -4.11 -17.11
CA SER A 165 32.03 -3.54 -15.86
C SER A 165 32.05 -4.58 -14.75
N VAL A 166 33.25 -4.96 -14.31
CA VAL A 166 33.42 -5.88 -13.17
C VAL A 166 33.37 -5.07 -11.88
N LYS A 167 32.62 -5.56 -10.89
CA LYS A 167 32.57 -4.96 -9.56
C LYS A 167 33.86 -5.27 -8.81
N LEU A 168 34.60 -4.22 -8.48
CA LEU A 168 35.83 -4.30 -7.71
C LEU A 168 35.59 -3.84 -6.27
N PRO A 169 36.02 -4.62 -5.27
CA PRO A 169 35.95 -4.20 -3.88
C PRO A 169 36.93 -3.06 -3.60
N ILE A 170 36.55 -2.25 -2.61
CA ILE A 170 37.31 -1.09 -2.15
C ILE A 170 37.75 -1.36 -0.72
N ASP A 171 39.01 -1.07 -0.44
CA ASP A 171 39.57 -1.07 0.89
C ASP A 171 39.80 0.39 1.35
N ASN A 172 39.31 0.72 2.53
CA ASN A 172 39.54 2.00 3.18
C ASN A 172 40.31 1.76 4.48
N LYS A 173 41.52 2.35 4.59
CA LYS A 173 42.39 2.24 5.77
C LYS A 173 42.65 0.77 6.18
N GLY A 174 42.85 -0.11 5.20
CA GLY A 174 43.13 -1.53 5.40
C GLY A 174 41.93 -2.38 5.81
N ARG A 175 40.70 -1.87 5.63
CA ARG A 175 39.45 -2.62 5.82
C ARG A 175 38.66 -2.69 4.53
N SER A 176 38.16 -3.88 4.21
CA SER A 176 37.24 -4.10 3.10
C SER A 176 35.88 -3.45 3.36
N CYS A 177 35.49 -2.59 2.42
CA CYS A 177 34.19 -1.93 2.42
C CYS A 177 33.08 -2.82 1.82
N GLN A 178 33.35 -4.09 1.55
CA GLN A 178 32.34 -5.09 1.19
C GLN A 178 32.05 -6.09 2.31
N ASP A 179 32.77 -6.00 3.44
CA ASP A 179 32.53 -6.86 4.60
C ASP A 179 31.20 -6.53 5.28
N GLU A 180 30.69 -7.45 6.10
CA GLU A 180 29.42 -7.31 6.82
C GLU A 180 29.33 -6.02 7.67
N GLN A 181 30.49 -5.58 8.18
CA GLN A 181 30.59 -4.37 9.01
C GLN A 181 30.69 -3.08 8.19
N GLY A 182 31.07 -3.16 6.91
CA GLY A 182 31.38 -2.03 6.05
C GLY A 182 32.49 -1.10 6.54
N CYS A 183 32.61 0.03 5.87
CA CYS A 183 33.55 1.11 6.15
C CYS A 183 32.85 2.34 6.73
N ASN A 184 33.65 3.26 7.26
CA ASN A 184 33.17 4.61 7.57
C ASN A 184 32.76 5.33 6.28
N GLU A 185 31.86 6.31 6.40
CA GLU A 185 31.48 7.16 5.28
C GLU A 185 32.70 7.84 4.67
N LEU A 186 32.81 7.80 3.33
CA LEU A 186 33.90 8.41 2.59
C LEU A 186 33.63 9.90 2.41
N THR A 187 34.67 10.70 2.49
CA THR A 187 34.65 12.15 2.32
C THR A 187 35.51 12.57 1.13
N ASP A 188 35.28 13.79 0.64
CA ASP A 188 36.07 14.33 -0.46
C ASP A 188 37.56 14.38 -0.13
N GLY A 189 38.37 13.84 -1.03
CA GLY A 189 39.83 13.78 -0.89
C GLY A 189 40.35 12.57 -0.12
N ASP A 190 39.48 11.67 0.36
CA ASP A 190 39.93 10.42 0.99
C ASP A 190 40.71 9.56 0.00
N ASP A 191 41.82 8.99 0.47
CA ASP A 191 42.61 8.01 -0.28
C ASP A 191 42.11 6.59 0.02
N ILE A 192 41.77 5.86 -1.03
CA ILE A 192 41.31 4.47 -0.95
C ILE A 192 42.13 3.55 -1.86
N ASP A 193 42.13 2.26 -1.52
CA ASP A 193 42.78 1.22 -2.30
C ASP A 193 41.71 0.41 -3.05
N VAL A 194 41.90 0.23 -4.35
CA VAL A 194 41.00 -0.58 -5.19
C VAL A 194 41.67 -1.91 -5.49
N VAL A 195 41.02 -3.01 -5.14
CA VAL A 195 41.58 -4.34 -5.34
C VAL A 195 41.84 -4.58 -6.84
N GLY A 196 43.06 -5.02 -7.16
CA GLY A 196 43.52 -5.21 -8.54
C GLY A 196 44.30 -4.03 -9.13
N TYR A 197 44.43 -2.92 -8.39
CA TYR A 197 45.27 -1.79 -8.75
C TYR A 197 46.35 -1.54 -7.68
N THR A 198 47.53 -1.13 -8.12
CA THR A 198 48.64 -0.78 -7.22
C THR A 198 48.62 0.70 -6.81
N SER A 199 47.97 1.55 -7.61
CA SER A 199 47.82 2.98 -7.32
C SER A 199 46.70 3.23 -6.33
N LYS A 200 46.86 4.29 -5.54
CA LYS A 200 45.80 4.84 -4.70
C LYS A 200 44.82 5.65 -5.53
N PHE A 201 43.59 5.75 -5.05
CA PHE A 201 42.54 6.55 -5.68
C PHE A 201 42.00 7.58 -4.70
N LYS A 202 41.83 8.81 -5.18
CA LYS A 202 41.16 9.89 -4.44
C LYS A 202 39.66 9.86 -4.68
N VAL A 203 38.90 9.99 -3.60
CA VAL A 203 37.45 10.08 -3.64
C VAL A 203 36.99 11.51 -3.93
N ASN A 204 35.99 11.63 -4.79
CA ASN A 204 35.19 12.84 -4.98
C ASN A 204 33.71 12.45 -4.88
N VAL A 205 33.09 12.80 -3.77
CA VAL A 205 31.71 12.51 -3.41
C VAL A 205 30.78 13.54 -4.05
N TYR A 206 29.67 13.06 -4.59
CA TYR A 206 28.64 13.94 -5.12
C TYR A 206 27.90 14.65 -3.99
N ASN A 207 27.56 15.91 -4.24
CA ASN A 207 26.63 16.66 -3.41
C ASN A 207 25.21 16.11 -3.60
N LEU A 208 24.88 15.07 -2.85
CA LEU A 208 23.54 14.47 -2.82
C LEU A 208 22.50 15.49 -2.35
N ASP A 209 21.30 15.39 -2.90
CA ASP A 209 20.18 16.22 -2.51
C ASP A 209 19.88 16.09 -1.01
N LYS A 210 19.53 17.22 -0.39
CA LYS A 210 19.09 17.27 1.01
C LYS A 210 17.58 17.26 1.03
N PRO A 211 16.93 16.54 1.95
CA PRO A 211 15.48 16.59 2.09
C PRO A 211 15.05 18.04 2.27
N ARG A 212 14.23 18.54 1.34
CA ARG A 212 13.68 19.90 1.39
C ARG A 212 12.29 19.82 2.01
N TYR A 213 12.05 20.64 3.03
CA TYR A 213 10.71 20.79 3.59
C TYR A 213 9.76 21.31 2.50
N ILE A 214 8.61 20.65 2.34
CA ILE A 214 7.54 21.08 1.45
C ILE A 214 6.43 21.66 2.35
N PRO A 215 6.22 22.99 2.40
CA PRO A 215 5.39 23.62 3.44
C PRO A 215 3.88 23.36 3.37
N TYR A 216 3.38 22.71 2.32
CA TYR A 216 1.96 22.66 1.99
C TYR A 216 1.40 21.24 1.80
N ILE A 217 2.08 20.23 2.34
CA ILE A 217 1.57 18.85 2.44
C ILE A 217 1.21 18.55 3.89
#